data_AF-A0A5C5AVE2-F1
#
_entry.id   AF-A0A5C5AVE2-F1
#
_cell.length_a   1.000
_cell.length_b   1.000
_cell.length_c   1.000
_cell.angle_alpha   90.00
_cell.angle_beta   90.00
_cell.angle_gamma   90.00
#
_symmetry.space_group_name_H-M   'P 1'
#
loop_
_entity.id
_entity.type
_entity.pdbx_description
1 polymer ?
#
loop_
_entity_poly.entity_id
_entity_poly.type
_entity_poly.pdbx_seq_one_letter_code
_entity_poly.pdbx_strand_id
1 'polypeptide(L)'
;MSDGMQLFIIFIFVIVMFSILNFLAISLSQHNFKRRIVAGFIFSLLTPLVFLTTTAFDSIFDKAGFGAGTLAFIVAIVYILNGIMVLLSSLFFLKRNIT
;
A
#
# COMPACT_ATOMS: atom_id res chain seq x y z
N MET A 1 -14.63 18.63 -14.03
CA MET A 1 -14.93 17.74 -12.90
C MET A 1 -14.80 18.57 -11.63
N SER A 2 -15.67 18.44 -10.63
CA SER A 2 -15.46 19.17 -9.38
C SER A 2 -14.30 18.54 -8.61
N ASP A 3 -13.59 19.34 -7.82
CA ASP A 3 -12.46 18.90 -6.99
C ASP A 3 -12.87 17.72 -6.09
N GLY A 4 -14.08 17.76 -5.52
CA GLY A 4 -14.62 16.67 -4.72
C GLY A 4 -14.80 15.35 -5.50
N MET A 5 -15.20 15.40 -6.78
CA MET A 5 -15.31 14.21 -7.62
C MET A 5 -13.93 13.64 -7.99
N GLN A 6 -12.92 14.50 -8.17
CA GLN A 6 -11.53 14.07 -8.41
C GLN A 6 -10.96 13.34 -7.20
N LEU A 7 -11.06 13.94 -6.02
CA LEU A 7 -10.58 13.32 -4.78
C LEU A 7 -11.28 11.99 -4.52
N PHE A 8 -12.57 11.88 -4.82
CA PHE A 8 -13.33 10.64 -4.67
C PHE A 8 -12.84 9.53 -5.62
N ILE A 9 -12.53 9.84 -6.88
CA ILE A 9 -12.01 8.87 -7.85
C ILE A 9 -10.60 8.40 -7.45
N ILE A 10 -9.73 9.32 -7.03
CA ILE A 10 -8.38 9.01 -6.54
C ILE A 10 -8.48 8.14 -5.28
N PHE A 11 -9.41 8.44 -4.37
CA PHE A 11 -9.65 7.65 -3.17
C PHE A 11 -10.07 6.22 -3.48
N ILE A 12 -11.00 6.01 -4.41
CA ILE A 12 -11.39 4.66 -4.85
C ILE A 12 -10.21 3.93 -5.50
N PHE A 13 -9.44 4.59 -6.36
CA PHE A 13 -8.26 4.01 -6.99
C PHE A 13 -7.26 3.50 -5.94
N VAL A 14 -6.98 4.32 -4.92
CA VAL A 14 -6.10 3.97 -3.80
C VAL A 14 -6.62 2.76 -3.03
N ILE A 15 -7.93 2.72 -2.71
CA ILE A 15 -8.53 1.58 -1.99
C ILE A 15 -8.40 0.29 -2.79
N VAL A 16 -8.70 0.33 -4.09
CA VAL A 16 -8.61 -0.84 -4.97
C VAL A 16 -7.17 -1.31 -5.06
N MET A 17 -6.23 -0.39 -5.29
CA MET A 17 -4.80 -0.71 -5.36
C MET A 17 -4.31 -1.31 -4.04
N PHE A 18 -4.67 -0.71 -2.90
CA PHE A 18 -4.35 -1.21 -1.56
C PHE A 18 -4.89 -2.61 -1.32
N SER A 19 -6.14 -2.86 -1.70
CA SER A 19 -6.77 -4.17 -1.51
C SER A 19 -6.10 -5.25 -2.35
N ILE A 20 -5.80 -4.97 -3.62
CA ILE A 20 -5.11 -5.91 -4.53
C ILE A 20 -3.71 -6.24 -4.00
N LEU A 21 -2.96 -5.19 -3.64
CA LEU A 21 -1.62 -5.33 -3.10
C LEU A 21 -1.64 -6.12 -1.78
N ASN A 22 -2.54 -5.83 -0.84
CA ASN A 22 -2.65 -6.61 0.38
C ASN A 22 -3.06 -8.07 0.16
N PHE A 23 -4.03 -8.30 -0.73
CA PHE A 23 -4.44 -9.65 -1.08
C PHE A 23 -3.28 -10.46 -1.66
N LEU A 24 -2.49 -9.86 -2.56
CA LEU A 24 -1.28 -10.48 -3.10
C LEU A 24 -0.28 -10.77 -1.99
N ALA A 25 -0.04 -9.85 -1.04
CA ALA A 25 0.88 -10.06 0.08
C ALA A 25 0.53 -11.31 0.90
N ILE A 26 -0.75 -11.44 1.26
CA ILE A 26 -1.27 -12.55 2.06
C ILE A 26 -1.24 -13.85 1.23
N SER A 27 -1.70 -13.79 -0.02
CA SER A 27 -1.76 -14.94 -0.91
C SER A 27 -0.38 -15.48 -1.30
N LEU A 28 0.63 -14.63 -1.44
CA LEU A 28 2.01 -15.05 -1.74
C LEU A 28 2.74 -15.56 -0.48
N SER A 29 2.42 -14.99 0.69
CA SER A 29 3.17 -15.28 1.91
C SER A 29 2.80 -16.62 2.56
N GLN A 30 1.52 -17.00 2.60
CA GLN A 30 1.03 -18.32 3.06
C GLN A 30 1.73 -18.86 4.33
N HIS A 31 1.68 -20.18 4.57
CA HIS A 31 2.18 -20.84 5.79
C HIS A 31 3.71 -20.85 5.98
N ASN A 32 4.51 -20.19 5.10
CA ASN A 32 5.97 -20.27 5.17
C ASN A 32 6.59 -18.94 5.63
N PHE A 33 7.25 -18.98 6.79
CA PHE A 33 7.90 -17.85 7.42
C PHE A 33 8.85 -17.08 6.48
N LYS A 34 9.69 -17.78 5.70
CA LYS A 34 10.64 -17.15 4.77
C LYS A 34 9.91 -16.37 3.67
N ARG A 35 8.82 -16.92 3.13
CA ARG A 35 8.01 -16.25 2.10
C ARG A 35 7.29 -15.02 2.62
N ARG A 36 6.91 -15.01 3.91
CA ARG A 36 6.25 -13.88 4.55
C ARG A 36 7.18 -12.69 4.79
N ILE A 37 8.44 -12.94 5.18
CA ILE A 37 9.46 -11.88 5.26
C ILE A 37 9.74 -11.29 3.88
N VAL A 38 9.95 -12.14 2.87
CA VAL A 38 10.21 -11.69 1.50
C VAL A 38 9.03 -10.91 0.95
N ALA A 39 7.79 -11.36 1.17
CA ALA A 39 6.60 -10.61 0.81
C ALA A 39 6.56 -9.25 1.52
N GLY A 40 6.76 -9.19 2.83
CA GLY A 40 6.80 -7.92 3.58
C GLY A 40 7.85 -6.94 3.05
N PHE A 41 9.04 -7.43 2.70
CA PHE A 41 10.11 -6.59 2.12
C PHE A 41 9.76 -6.09 0.72
N ILE A 42 9.24 -6.96 -0.15
CA ILE A 42 8.77 -6.59 -1.49
C ILE A 42 7.63 -5.56 -1.40
N PHE A 43 6.70 -5.72 -0.46
CA PHE A 43 5.61 -4.78 -0.23
C PHE A 43 6.10 -3.43 0.29
N SER A 44 7.07 -3.43 1.20
CA SER A 44 7.69 -2.19 1.66
C SER A 44 8.38 -1.46 0.51
N LEU A 45 9.07 -2.18 -0.37
CA LEU A 45 9.71 -1.64 -1.59
C LEU A 45 8.72 -1.23 -2.69
N LEU A 46 7.49 -1.73 -2.67
CA LEU A 46 6.41 -1.27 -3.55
C LEU A 46 5.85 0.08 -3.13
N THR A 47 6.07 0.52 -1.89
CA THR A 47 5.53 1.80 -1.37
C THR A 47 5.94 3.03 -2.20
N PRO A 48 7.23 3.22 -2.57
CA PRO A 48 7.63 4.31 -3.47
C PRO A 48 6.95 4.22 -4.85
N LEU A 49 6.72 3.00 -5.34
CA LEU A 49 6.04 2.76 -6.62
C LEU A 49 4.55 3.14 -6.54
N VAL A 50 3.89 2.79 -5.44
CA VAL A 50 2.51 3.19 -5.14
C VAL A 50 2.39 4.71 -5.02
N PHE A 51 3.34 5.35 -4.36
CA PHE A 51 3.39 6.81 -4.27
C PHE A 51 3.52 7.44 -5.66
N LEU A 52 4.47 6.99 -6.47
CA LEU A 52 4.70 7.49 -7.84
C LEU A 52 3.49 7.25 -8.76
N THR A 53 2.85 6.10 -8.67
CA THR A 53 1.67 5.79 -9.50
C THR A 53 0.44 6.59 -9.06
N THR A 54 0.28 6.84 -7.75
CA THR A 54 -0.80 7.68 -7.22
C THR A 54 -0.61 9.14 -7.63
N THR A 55 0.61 9.68 -7.55
CA THR A 55 0.90 11.06 -8.00
C THR A 55 0.82 11.22 -9.51
N ALA A 56 1.25 10.21 -10.27
CA ALA A 56 1.10 10.22 -11.73
C ALA A 56 -0.38 10.14 -12.15
N PHE A 57 -1.17 9.27 -11.51
CA PHE A 57 -2.61 9.18 -11.77
C PHE A 57 -3.33 10.47 -11.40
N ASP A 58 -2.93 11.09 -10.28
CA ASP A 58 -3.46 12.39 -9.86
C ASP A 58 -3.16 13.52 -10.85
N SER A 59 -1.95 13.58 -11.42
CA SER A 59 -1.57 14.62 -12.40
C SER A 59 -2.45 14.65 -13.66
N ILE A 60 -3.24 13.60 -13.91
CA ILE A 60 -4.24 13.55 -14.99
C ILE A 60 -5.47 14.40 -14.64
N PHE A 61 -5.77 14.57 -13.35
CA PHE A 61 -6.98 15.20 -12.84
C PHE A 61 -6.71 16.58 -12.22
N ASP A 62 -5.75 16.71 -11.29
CA ASP A 62 -5.45 17.98 -10.61
C ASP A 62 -4.17 18.63 -11.18
N LYS A 63 -4.31 19.81 -11.79
CA LYS A 63 -3.18 20.62 -12.30
C LYS A 63 -2.57 21.55 -11.23
N ALA A 64 -3.26 21.78 -10.12
CA ALA A 64 -2.84 22.69 -9.04
C ALA A 64 -2.18 21.94 -7.86
N GLY A 65 -2.38 20.63 -7.74
CA GLY A 65 -1.50 19.66 -7.08
C GLY A 65 -1.47 19.63 -5.55
N PHE A 66 -2.14 20.57 -4.86
CA PHE A 66 -2.00 20.72 -3.41
C PHE A 66 -2.86 19.73 -2.60
N GLY A 67 -4.12 19.53 -3.02
CA GLY A 67 -5.03 18.61 -2.33
C GLY A 67 -4.62 17.16 -2.51
N ALA A 68 -4.16 16.82 -3.70
CA ALA A 68 -3.85 15.45 -4.04
C ALA A 68 -2.39 15.04 -3.74
N GLY A 69 -1.44 15.98 -3.67
CA GLY A 69 -0.13 15.73 -3.06
C GLY A 69 -0.24 15.34 -1.58
N THR A 70 -1.16 15.96 -0.84
CA THR A 70 -1.46 15.60 0.55
C THR A 70 -2.07 14.19 0.65
N LEU A 71 -3.00 13.84 -0.25
CA LEU A 71 -3.54 12.49 -0.31
C LEU A 71 -2.47 11.44 -0.64
N ALA A 72 -1.62 11.69 -1.64
CA ALA A 72 -0.53 10.78 -1.98
C ALA A 72 0.41 10.54 -0.78
N PHE A 73 0.68 11.58 0.01
CA PHE A 73 1.50 11.46 1.22
C PHE A 73 0.82 10.61 2.30
N ILE A 74 -0.47 10.84 2.57
CA ILE A 74 -1.26 10.03 3.50
C ILE A 74 -1.27 8.56 3.04
N VAL A 75 -1.46 8.32 1.75
CA VAL A 75 -1.47 6.98 1.14
C VAL A 75 -0.13 6.28 1.31
N ALA A 76 0.98 6.99 1.09
CA ALA A 76 2.31 6.43 1.32
C ALA A 76 2.51 6.02 2.78
N ILE A 77 2.08 6.84 3.75
CA ILE A 77 2.15 6.50 5.19
C ILE A 77 1.35 5.22 5.47
N VAL A 78 0.11 5.13 4.98
CA VAL A 78 -0.74 3.94 5.17
C VAL A 78 -0.08 2.69 4.56
N TYR A 79 0.56 2.82 3.40
CA TYR A 79 1.28 1.71 2.77
C TYR A 79 2.52 1.27 3.54
N ILE A 80 3.31 2.21 4.08
CA ILE A 80 4.45 1.89 4.94
C ILE A 80 3.97 1.14 6.19
N LEU A 81 2.93 1.65 6.86
CA LEU A 81 2.34 1.00 8.03
C LEU A 81 1.84 -0.41 7.70
N ASN A 82 1.25 -0.59 6.53
CA ASN A 82 0.80 -1.89 6.07
C ASN A 82 1.97 -2.86 5.81
N GLY A 83 3.04 -2.41 5.16
CA GLY A 83 4.27 -3.19 5.01
C GLY A 83 4.87 -3.63 6.35
N ILE A 84 4.89 -2.72 7.33
CA ILE A 84 5.32 -3.02 8.71
C ILE A 84 4.40 -4.05 9.36
N MET A 85 3.07 -3.94 9.22
CA MET A 85 2.12 -4.92 9.76
C MET A 85 2.33 -6.31 9.15
N VAL A 86 2.59 -6.40 7.84
CA VAL A 86 2.91 -7.68 7.18
C VAL A 86 4.21 -8.27 7.74
N LEU A 87 5.24 -7.46 7.97
CA LEU A 87 6.49 -7.92 8.60
C LEU A 87 6.28 -8.35 10.06
N LEU A 88 5.54 -7.58 10.86
CA LEU A 88 5.20 -7.95 12.24
C LEU A 88 4.43 -9.27 12.29
N SER A 89 3.54 -9.47 11.32
CA SER A 89 2.75 -10.70 11.23
C SER A 89 3.61 -11.95 10.94
N SER A 90 4.81 -11.80 10.37
CA SER A 90 5.76 -12.93 10.23
C SER A 90 6.38 -13.32 11.57
N LEU A 91 6.67 -12.36 12.45
CA LEU A 91 7.22 -12.63 13.80
C LEU A 91 6.26 -13.48 14.65
N PHE A 92 4.95 -13.23 14.55
CA PHE A 92 3.94 -14.04 15.25
C PHE A 92 3.89 -15.50 14.73
N PHE A 93 4.15 -15.72 13.43
CA PHE A 93 4.23 -17.07 12.88
C PHE A 93 5.48 -17.83 13.33
N LEU A 94 6.62 -17.13 13.48
CA LEU A 94 7.84 -17.71 14.05
C LEU A 94 7.60 -18.20 15.48
N LYS A 95 6.96 -17.36 16.31
CA LYS A 95 6.65 -17.69 17.70
C LYS A 95 5.82 -18.98 17.81
N ARG A 96 4.82 -19.17 16.93
CA ARG A 96 3.94 -20.35 16.93
C ARG A 96 4.62 -21.65 16.47
N ASN A 97 5.75 -21.59 15.76
CA ASN A 97 6.51 -22.79 15.36
C ASN A 97 7.59 -23.19 16.39
N ILE A 98 7.87 -22.34 17.38
CA ILE A 98 8.89 -22.58 18.42
C ILE A 98 8.24 -22.98 19.77
N THR A 99 6.94 -22.74 19.94
CA THR A 99 6.13 -23.18 21.09
C THR A 99 5.23 -24.33 20.68
#